data_AF-A0A5C2SNL9-F1
#
_entry.id   AF-A0A5C2SNL9-F1
#
_cell.length_a   1.000
_cell.length_b   1.000
_cell.length_c   1.000
_cell.angle_alpha   90.00
_cell.angle_beta   90.00
_cell.angle_gamma   90.00
#
_symmetry.space_group_name_H-M   'P 1'
#
loop_
_entity.id
_entity.type
_entity.pdbx_description
1 polymer ?
#
loop_
_entity_poly.entity_id
_entity_poly.type
_entity_poly.pdbx_seq_one_letter_code
_entity_poly.pdbx_strand_id
1 'polypeptide(L)'
;MVSLQEVDESGRKKLVTTSDTFVLELVQVLSDIFECNVSVFQGSSSPTHQSPLNMFKPHVVQYLVQSLRRAAESHVTRNADYASCKKALLAAEEATVAARGEAQCELETQSAAHQSTLENAEAAHRIALANMEAQLAQVRVDSSREAGVAQEEIQRLEGELLSQKAAHEAEIREQATMHASVTIVLQVELMETKRHLEQEKSKALEEFKRLTTRCAELEATNKELMRKFEEQSNERVERTNDQEEQSSSAQTSLTIRVPVPSSSSRSPIAAGSKRTIEQSTEDPARPQEFLQTTNEPSLPSRRALDLAKLPEIHADLSASNGTPEFFTRESISATLGGNARYRLHIYVANPTSLSVKHDIKWYLCLTVSKLGWLPSGPGKHGFLHMELDQKVTKTDGSSAGNIDNTQLHLFVGIGAGSPEIFQYYGMYRITDAPVLSPEEWEALPAEVSHRRYRLPIRIC
;
A
#
# COMPACT_ATOMS: atom_id res chain seq x y z
N MET A 1 20.42 59.95 58.95
CA MET A 1 20.82 58.96 57.92
C MET A 1 22.15 58.36 58.35
N VAL A 2 22.35 57.05 58.23
CA VAL A 2 23.67 56.45 58.45
C VAL A 2 24.42 56.49 57.12
N SER A 3 25.50 57.26 57.04
CA SER A 3 26.36 57.26 55.85
C SER A 3 27.22 56.00 55.85
N LEU A 4 26.99 55.09 54.90
CA LEU A 4 27.86 53.95 54.65
C LEU A 4 28.90 54.37 53.61
N GLN A 5 30.09 54.73 54.08
CA GLN A 5 31.19 55.16 53.22
C GLN A 5 32.24 54.04 53.08
N GLU A 6 32.73 53.87 51.86
CA GLU A 6 33.83 53.00 51.43
C GLU A 6 33.77 51.50 51.79
N VAL A 7 33.54 50.70 50.74
CA VAL A 7 33.79 49.26 50.73
C VAL A 7 35.24 49.03 50.29
N ASP A 8 36.05 48.49 51.18
CA ASP A 8 37.41 48.01 50.88
C ASP A 8 37.37 46.82 49.90
N GLU A 9 38.45 46.57 49.15
CA GLU A 9 38.51 45.50 48.13
C GLU A 9 38.25 44.09 48.71
N SER A 10 38.43 43.91 50.03
CA SER A 10 38.05 42.69 50.76
C SER A 10 36.53 42.49 50.95
N GLY A 11 35.68 43.40 50.45
CA GLY A 11 34.23 43.41 50.64
C GLY A 11 33.78 43.81 52.05
N ARG A 12 34.71 44.06 52.97
CA ARG A 12 34.44 44.38 54.37
C ARG A 12 34.15 45.88 54.51
N LYS A 13 32.88 46.21 54.77
CA LYS A 13 32.46 47.58 55.09
C LYS A 13 33.26 48.09 56.30
N LYS A 14 34.08 49.12 56.09
CA LYS A 14 34.96 49.65 57.13
C LYS A 14 34.10 50.37 58.18
N LEU A 15 34.09 49.87 59.41
CA LEU A 15 33.23 50.42 60.44
C LEU A 15 33.81 51.76 60.93
N VAL A 16 33.30 52.87 60.39
CA VAL A 16 33.51 54.21 60.97
C VAL A 16 33.11 54.13 62.44
N THR A 17 34.05 54.44 63.34
CA THR A 17 33.84 54.22 64.75
C THR A 17 32.93 55.30 65.30
N THR A 18 32.14 54.99 66.32
CA THR A 18 31.21 55.98 66.89
C THR A 18 31.93 57.16 67.54
N SER A 19 33.22 56.98 67.89
CA SER A 19 34.14 58.05 68.26
C SER A 19 34.26 59.13 67.17
N ASP A 20 34.34 58.75 65.90
CA ASP A 20 34.52 59.68 64.78
C ASP A 20 33.27 60.55 64.60
N THR A 21 32.08 59.94 64.67
CA THR A 21 30.79 60.65 64.66
C THR A 21 30.64 61.58 65.86
N PHE A 22 31.06 61.16 67.06
CA PHE A 22 31.05 62.01 68.25
C PHE A 22 31.99 63.21 68.11
N VAL A 23 33.20 63.02 67.57
CA VAL A 23 34.14 64.11 67.31
C VAL A 23 33.56 65.10 66.30
N LEU A 24 32.90 64.63 65.23
CA LEU A 24 32.25 65.50 64.24
C LEU A 24 31.07 66.29 64.84
N GLU A 25 30.20 65.67 65.63
CA GLU A 25 29.10 66.38 66.29
C GLU A 25 29.58 67.33 67.38
N LEU A 26 30.63 66.98 68.10
CA LEU A 26 31.32 67.86 69.06
C LEU A 26 31.92 69.08 68.35
N VAL A 27 32.60 68.90 67.23
CA VAL A 27 33.16 69.99 66.42
C VAL A 27 32.05 70.89 65.84
N GLN A 28 30.96 70.32 65.32
CA GLN A 28 29.83 71.11 64.82
C GLN A 28 29.19 71.95 65.94
N VAL A 29 28.88 71.33 67.09
CA VAL A 29 28.30 72.03 68.26
C VAL A 29 29.22 73.16 68.75
N LEU A 30 30.54 72.99 68.70
CA LEU A 30 31.49 74.05 69.01
C LEU A 30 31.49 75.15 67.94
N SER A 31 31.39 74.80 66.65
CA SER A 31 31.27 75.77 65.55
C SER A 31 30.01 76.63 65.68
N ASP A 32 28.85 76.01 65.91
CA ASP A 32 27.56 76.69 66.10
C ASP A 32 27.64 77.71 67.26
N ILE A 33 28.37 77.36 68.33
CA ILE A 33 28.62 78.24 69.47
C ILE A 33 29.49 79.44 69.07
N PHE A 34 30.55 79.23 68.29
CA PHE A 34 31.39 80.33 67.81
C PHE A 34 30.61 81.25 66.83
N GLU A 35 29.85 80.69 65.89
CA GLU A 35 29.04 81.46 64.94
C GLU A 35 27.94 82.29 65.63
N CYS A 36 27.26 81.74 66.64
CA CYS A 36 26.32 82.49 67.46
C CYS A 36 26.99 83.68 68.17
N ASN A 37 28.17 83.48 68.76
CA ASN A 37 28.90 84.56 69.44
C ASN A 37 29.39 85.64 68.46
N VAL A 38 29.90 85.25 67.28
CA VAL A 38 30.31 86.19 66.23
C VAL A 38 29.11 87.02 65.73
N SER A 39 27.95 86.38 65.53
CA SER A 39 26.73 87.05 65.08
C SER A 39 26.24 88.11 66.09
N VAL A 40 26.32 87.82 67.39
CA VAL A 40 25.98 88.79 68.46
C VAL A 40 26.93 90.00 68.46
N PHE A 41 28.22 89.81 68.17
CA PHE A 41 29.18 90.92 68.03
C PHE A 41 28.94 91.77 66.76
N GLN A 42 28.58 91.14 65.63
CA GLN A 42 28.32 91.87 64.38
C GLN A 42 27.03 92.71 64.44
N GLY A 43 26.06 92.31 65.28
CA GLY A 43 24.82 93.07 65.50
C GLY A 43 24.97 94.36 66.33
N SER A 44 26.08 94.56 67.06
CA SER A 44 26.27 95.73 67.94
C SER A 44 26.96 96.90 67.23
N SER A 45 26.19 97.74 66.54
CA SER A 45 26.68 98.84 65.69
C SER A 45 27.02 100.16 66.42
N SER A 46 27.16 100.17 67.76
CA SER A 46 27.56 101.34 68.55
C SER A 46 29.03 101.27 69.00
N PRO A 47 29.93 102.16 68.53
CA PRO A 47 31.38 102.02 68.71
C PRO A 47 31.91 102.60 70.04
N THR A 48 31.40 102.14 71.18
CA THR A 48 31.98 102.42 72.52
C THR A 48 31.93 101.18 73.41
N HIS A 49 33.06 100.88 74.08
CA HIS A 49 33.27 99.70 74.93
C HIS A 49 33.02 98.32 74.28
N GLN A 50 33.92 97.94 73.37
CA GLN A 50 34.25 96.53 73.17
C GLN A 50 34.80 95.94 74.48
N SER A 51 33.94 95.33 75.30
CA SER A 51 34.39 94.50 76.41
C SER A 51 35.07 93.24 75.83
N PRO A 52 36.24 92.82 76.35
CA PRO A 52 36.88 91.59 75.89
C PRO A 52 35.93 90.40 76.06
N LEU A 53 36.01 89.45 75.11
CA LEU A 53 35.05 88.36 74.95
C LEU A 53 35.12 87.39 76.15
N ASN A 54 34.36 87.71 77.19
CA ASN A 54 34.40 86.99 78.45
C ASN A 54 33.62 85.67 78.34
N MET A 55 34.34 84.64 77.88
CA MET A 55 33.91 83.24 77.81
C MET A 55 33.36 82.71 79.14
N PHE A 56 33.74 83.31 80.27
CA PHE A 56 33.27 82.94 81.61
C PHE A 56 31.94 83.60 82.01
N LYS A 57 31.27 84.32 81.11
CA LYS A 57 29.86 84.73 81.31
C LYS A 57 29.01 83.48 81.56
N PRO A 58 28.32 83.35 82.72
CA PRO A 58 27.69 82.10 83.13
C PRO A 58 26.78 81.44 82.10
N HIS A 59 25.99 82.23 81.36
CA HIS A 59 25.07 81.71 80.34
C HIS A 59 25.79 81.10 79.11
N VAL A 60 26.98 81.57 78.74
CA VAL A 60 27.77 81.00 77.64
C VAL A 60 28.35 79.65 78.06
N VAL A 61 28.92 79.58 79.28
CA VAL A 61 29.38 78.32 79.88
C VAL A 61 28.23 77.32 80.03
N GLN A 62 27.06 77.78 80.49
CA GLN A 62 25.85 76.97 80.66
C GLN A 62 25.33 76.41 79.33
N TYR A 63 25.29 77.23 78.27
CA TYR A 63 24.88 76.78 76.93
C TYR A 63 25.88 75.77 76.35
N LEU A 64 27.19 76.04 76.45
CA LEU A 64 28.25 75.11 76.04
C LEU A 64 28.11 73.77 76.76
N VAL A 65 28.00 73.77 78.10
CA VAL A 65 27.83 72.55 78.89
C VAL A 65 26.53 71.81 78.53
N GLN A 66 25.43 72.51 78.26
CA GLN A 66 24.17 71.88 77.86
C GLN A 66 24.24 71.26 76.47
N SER A 67 24.91 71.90 75.50
CA SER A 67 25.06 71.39 74.15
C SER A 67 26.07 70.23 74.07
N LEU A 68 27.20 70.33 74.79
CA LEU A 68 28.13 69.20 75.00
C LEU A 68 27.42 68.00 75.63
N ARG A 69 26.59 68.24 76.64
CA ARG A 69 25.78 67.20 77.29
C ARG A 69 24.80 66.54 76.32
N ARG A 70 24.07 67.32 75.50
CA ARG A 70 23.16 66.78 74.48
C ARG A 70 23.89 65.95 73.42
N ALA A 71 25.08 66.37 72.98
CA ALA A 71 25.90 65.60 72.05
C ALA A 71 26.35 64.27 72.68
N ALA A 72 26.81 64.28 73.94
CA ALA A 72 27.16 63.07 74.67
C ALA A 72 25.95 62.15 74.90
N GLU A 73 24.78 62.69 75.27
CA GLU A 73 23.53 61.92 75.43
C GLU A 73 23.09 61.30 74.10
N SER A 74 23.18 62.01 72.96
CA SER A 74 22.87 61.46 71.62
C SER A 74 23.89 60.42 71.15
N HIS A 75 25.17 60.58 71.50
CA HIS A 75 26.19 59.57 71.22
C HIS A 75 25.95 58.29 72.03
N VAL A 76 25.62 58.40 73.32
CA VAL A 76 25.32 57.24 74.18
C VAL A 76 24.08 56.49 73.69
N THR A 77 23.00 57.16 73.28
CA THR A 77 21.83 56.47 72.71
C THR A 77 22.17 55.80 71.39
N ARG A 78 22.86 56.47 70.46
CA ARG A 78 23.29 55.85 69.19
C ARG A 78 24.24 54.66 69.38
N ASN A 79 25.07 54.67 70.41
CA ASN A 79 25.90 53.50 70.77
C ASN A 79 25.05 52.32 71.24
N ALA A 80 24.01 52.56 72.03
CA ALA A 80 23.06 51.53 72.46
C ALA A 80 22.25 50.99 71.28
N ASP A 81 21.74 51.87 70.41
CA ASP A 81 21.03 51.50 69.18
C ASP A 81 21.94 50.69 68.25
N TYR A 82 23.18 51.13 68.02
CA TYR A 82 24.15 50.39 67.21
C TYR A 82 24.48 49.01 67.81
N ALA A 83 24.68 48.91 69.12
CA ALA A 83 24.90 47.64 69.79
C ALA A 83 23.69 46.70 69.68
N SER A 84 22.47 47.25 69.77
CA SER A 84 21.21 46.53 69.56
C SER A 84 21.10 46.02 68.11
N CYS A 85 21.32 46.89 67.13
CA CYS A 85 21.34 46.52 65.70
C CYS A 85 22.42 45.48 65.38
N LYS A 86 23.61 45.59 65.97
CA LYS A 86 24.68 44.58 65.80
C LYS A 86 24.29 43.24 66.39
N LYS A 87 23.65 43.21 67.56
CA LYS A 87 23.13 41.98 68.18
C LYS A 87 22.02 41.35 67.33
N ALA A 88 21.09 42.17 66.82
CA ALA A 88 20.02 41.71 65.93
C ALA A 88 20.56 41.17 64.59
N LEU A 89 21.60 41.80 64.04
CA LEU A 89 22.27 41.33 62.82
C LEU A 89 22.94 39.96 63.03
N LEU A 90 23.68 39.78 64.13
CA LEU A 90 24.31 38.49 64.46
C LEU A 90 23.26 37.39 64.69
N ALA A 91 22.17 37.68 65.42
CA ALA A 91 21.09 36.73 65.61
C ALA A 91 20.36 36.36 64.30
N ALA A 92 20.25 37.31 63.35
CA ALA A 92 19.72 37.02 62.01
C ALA A 92 20.71 36.21 61.15
N GLU A 93 22.01 36.46 61.27
CA GLU A 93 23.07 35.68 60.61
C GLU A 93 23.08 34.24 61.13
N GLU A 94 23.06 34.04 62.44
CA GLU A 94 22.90 32.73 63.09
C GLU A 94 21.62 32.00 62.62
N ALA A 95 20.47 32.70 62.56
CA ALA A 95 19.21 32.12 62.09
C ALA A 95 19.25 31.72 60.61
N THR A 96 19.89 32.51 59.75
CA THR A 96 20.06 32.18 58.32
C THR A 96 21.04 31.04 58.10
N VAL A 97 22.06 30.88 58.93
CA VAL A 97 22.96 29.71 58.92
C VAL A 97 22.21 28.45 59.38
N ALA A 98 21.39 28.53 60.43
CA ALA A 98 20.57 27.42 60.90
C ALA A 98 19.56 26.95 59.82
N ALA A 99 18.76 27.87 59.27
CA ALA A 99 17.80 27.56 58.21
C ALA A 99 18.45 27.01 56.94
N ARG A 100 19.69 27.42 56.63
CA ARG A 100 20.48 26.86 55.52
C ARG A 100 20.93 25.42 55.79
N GLY A 101 21.31 25.11 57.03
CA GLY A 101 21.63 23.74 57.45
C GLY A 101 20.41 22.81 57.39
N GLU A 102 19.25 23.29 57.84
CA GLU A 102 17.97 22.56 57.74
C GLU A 102 17.61 22.29 56.26
N ALA A 103 17.65 23.31 55.41
CA ALA A 103 17.37 23.16 53.97
C ALA A 103 18.37 22.26 53.23
N GLN A 104 19.65 22.24 53.65
CA GLN A 104 20.64 21.31 53.10
C GLN A 104 20.35 19.87 53.54
N CYS A 105 20.01 19.65 54.81
CA CYS A 105 19.64 18.32 55.34
C CYS A 105 18.38 17.77 54.63
N GLU A 106 17.39 18.62 54.37
CA GLU A 106 16.20 18.23 53.60
C GLU A 106 16.58 17.87 52.15
N LEU A 107 17.40 18.68 51.48
CA LEU A 107 17.85 18.42 50.10
C LEU A 107 18.65 17.12 49.99
N GLU A 108 19.53 16.84 50.94
CA GLU A 108 20.29 15.57 51.01
C GLU A 108 19.35 14.37 51.23
N THR A 109 18.32 14.53 52.08
CA THR A 109 17.28 13.51 52.32
C THR A 109 16.44 13.24 51.08
N GLN A 110 15.97 14.31 50.39
CA GLN A 110 15.22 14.20 49.14
C GLN A 110 16.06 13.56 48.02
N SER A 111 17.35 13.92 47.93
CA SER A 111 18.29 13.34 46.96
C SER A 111 18.49 11.84 47.18
N ALA A 112 18.70 11.40 48.44
CA ALA A 112 18.82 9.99 48.79
C ALA A 112 17.54 9.19 48.48
N ALA A 113 16.36 9.77 48.78
CA ALA A 113 15.08 9.17 48.43
C ALA A 113 14.91 9.02 46.90
N HIS A 114 15.22 10.06 46.13
CA HIS A 114 15.16 10.02 44.67
C HIS A 114 16.13 8.99 44.07
N GLN A 115 17.37 8.92 44.54
CA GLN A 115 18.33 7.90 44.11
C GLN A 115 17.80 6.50 44.37
N SER A 116 17.26 6.24 45.57
CA SER A 116 16.66 4.93 45.88
C SER A 116 15.46 4.60 44.97
N THR A 117 14.61 5.57 44.62
CA THR A 117 13.53 5.32 43.65
C THR A 117 14.04 5.01 42.25
N LEU A 118 15.14 5.62 41.81
CA LEU A 118 15.77 5.36 40.52
C LEU A 118 16.39 3.95 40.47
N GLU A 119 17.17 3.57 41.48
CA GLU A 119 17.80 2.25 41.58
C GLU A 119 16.75 1.12 41.57
N ASN A 120 15.62 1.32 42.26
CA ASN A 120 14.48 0.39 42.26
C ASN A 120 13.80 0.32 40.87
N ALA A 121 13.63 1.44 40.18
CA ALA A 121 13.06 1.47 38.83
C ALA A 121 13.98 0.77 37.81
N GLU A 122 15.30 0.98 37.89
CA GLU A 122 16.29 0.28 37.07
C GLU A 122 16.35 -1.23 37.36
N ALA A 123 16.16 -1.65 38.61
CA ALA A 123 16.05 -3.05 38.97
C ALA A 123 14.78 -3.68 38.36
N ALA A 124 13.63 -3.01 38.48
CA ALA A 124 12.39 -3.46 37.87
C ALA A 124 12.48 -3.54 36.33
N HIS A 125 13.11 -2.55 35.68
CA HIS A 125 13.32 -2.55 34.24
C HIS A 125 14.23 -3.70 33.77
N ARG A 126 15.32 -3.99 34.51
CA ARG A 126 16.19 -5.16 34.23
C ARG A 126 15.44 -6.49 34.33
N ILE A 127 14.56 -6.64 35.33
CA ILE A 127 13.70 -7.83 35.47
C ILE A 127 12.71 -7.93 34.31
N ALA A 128 12.11 -6.80 33.88
CA ALA A 128 11.19 -6.77 32.76
C ALA A 128 11.87 -7.16 31.42
N LEU A 129 13.09 -6.66 31.17
CA LEU A 129 13.90 -7.06 30.00
C LEU A 129 14.18 -8.57 30.01
N ALA A 130 14.71 -9.11 31.12
CA ALA A 130 15.01 -10.54 31.22
C ALA A 130 13.77 -11.44 31.00
N ASN A 131 12.60 -11.01 31.49
CA ASN A 131 11.33 -11.70 31.24
C ASN A 131 10.91 -11.66 29.75
N MET A 132 11.10 -10.53 29.05
CA MET A 132 10.83 -10.44 27.61
C MET A 132 11.84 -11.25 26.77
N GLU A 133 13.11 -11.29 27.16
CA GLU A 133 14.12 -12.13 26.51
C GLU A 133 13.80 -13.62 26.67
N ALA A 134 13.36 -14.05 27.86
CA ALA A 134 12.88 -15.41 28.10
C ALA A 134 11.63 -15.75 27.27
N GLN A 135 10.68 -14.83 27.13
CA GLN A 135 9.50 -15.02 26.27
C GLN A 135 9.89 -15.12 24.78
N LEU A 136 10.81 -14.27 24.30
CA LEU A 136 11.33 -14.34 22.93
C LEU A 136 12.12 -15.64 22.66
N ALA A 137 12.85 -16.15 23.67
CA ALA A 137 13.50 -17.46 23.57
C ALA A 137 12.47 -18.59 23.46
N GLN A 138 11.41 -18.57 24.29
CA GLN A 138 10.33 -19.56 24.23
C GLN A 138 9.60 -19.54 22.87
N VAL A 139 9.21 -18.37 22.37
CA VAL A 139 8.54 -18.21 21.07
C VAL A 139 9.42 -18.72 19.92
N ARG A 140 10.76 -18.56 19.99
CA ARG A 140 11.68 -19.15 19.01
C ARG A 140 11.73 -20.67 19.08
N VAL A 141 11.67 -21.28 20.27
CA VAL A 141 11.61 -22.73 20.44
C VAL A 141 10.30 -23.30 19.90
N ASP A 142 9.17 -22.68 20.24
CA ASP A 142 7.85 -23.11 19.75
C ASP A 142 7.72 -22.96 18.23
N SER A 143 8.13 -21.82 17.67
CA SER A 143 8.14 -21.60 16.22
C SER A 143 9.07 -22.58 15.48
N SER A 144 10.24 -22.91 16.05
CA SER A 144 11.14 -23.93 15.50
C SER A 144 10.53 -25.34 15.53
N ARG A 145 9.75 -25.67 16.57
CA ARG A 145 9.01 -26.93 16.68
C ARG A 145 7.86 -27.00 15.66
N GLU A 146 7.09 -25.92 15.51
CA GLU A 146 6.02 -25.81 14.51
C GLU A 146 6.56 -25.93 13.08
N ALA A 147 7.69 -25.29 12.78
CA ALA A 147 8.40 -25.43 11.51
C ALA A 147 8.88 -26.87 11.27
N GLY A 148 9.35 -27.57 12.31
CA GLY A 148 9.71 -28.99 12.24
C GLY A 148 8.52 -29.88 11.86
N VAL A 149 7.39 -29.74 12.58
CA VAL A 149 6.15 -30.50 12.30
C VAL A 149 5.62 -30.20 10.88
N ALA A 150 5.67 -28.94 10.44
CA ALA A 150 5.28 -28.57 9.08
C ALA A 150 6.21 -29.21 8.02
N GLN A 151 7.51 -29.29 8.29
CA GLN A 151 8.48 -29.91 7.39
C GLN A 151 8.32 -31.43 7.29
N GLU A 152 7.98 -32.10 8.39
CA GLU A 152 7.64 -33.53 8.42
C GLU A 152 6.35 -33.82 7.63
N GLU A 153 5.32 -32.98 7.79
CA GLU A 153 4.06 -33.11 7.05
C GLU A 153 4.24 -32.85 5.55
N ILE A 154 5.07 -31.89 5.15
CA ILE A 154 5.44 -31.67 3.74
C ILE A 154 6.11 -32.93 3.17
N GLN A 155 7.08 -33.52 3.87
CA GLN A 155 7.76 -34.75 3.42
C GLN A 155 6.81 -35.95 3.33
N ARG A 156 5.82 -36.05 4.24
CA ARG A 156 4.75 -37.06 4.16
C ARG A 156 3.91 -36.90 2.89
N LEU A 157 3.47 -35.67 2.61
CA LEU A 157 2.65 -35.35 1.44
C LEU A 157 3.41 -35.51 0.12
N GLU A 158 4.70 -35.17 0.07
CA GLU A 158 5.58 -35.44 -1.08
C GLU A 158 5.71 -36.94 -1.35
N GLY A 159 5.89 -37.75 -0.30
CA GLY A 159 5.91 -39.22 -0.40
C GLY A 159 4.60 -39.81 -0.91
N GLU A 160 3.47 -39.32 -0.42
CA GLU A 160 2.14 -39.74 -0.87
C GLU A 160 1.87 -39.33 -2.33
N LEU A 161 2.26 -38.12 -2.74
CA LEU A 161 2.14 -37.65 -4.12
C LEU A 161 2.99 -38.48 -5.10
N LEU A 162 4.23 -38.81 -4.72
CA LEU A 162 5.10 -39.69 -5.50
C LEU A 162 4.53 -41.11 -5.63
N SER A 163 3.93 -41.63 -4.54
CA SER A 163 3.25 -42.94 -4.55
C SER A 163 2.02 -42.95 -5.47
N GLN A 164 1.16 -41.93 -5.38
CA GLN A 164 0.00 -41.76 -6.27
C GLN A 164 0.41 -41.63 -7.74
N LYS A 165 1.47 -40.86 -8.03
CA LYS A 165 2.02 -40.73 -9.39
C LYS A 165 2.52 -42.07 -9.93
N ALA A 166 3.28 -42.83 -9.13
CA ALA A 166 3.78 -44.15 -9.54
C ALA A 166 2.65 -45.17 -9.80
N ALA A 167 1.56 -45.11 -9.02
CA ALA A 167 0.36 -45.91 -9.23
C ALA A 167 -0.37 -45.53 -10.52
N HIS A 168 -0.59 -44.25 -10.78
CA HIS A 168 -1.26 -43.78 -12.00
C HIS A 168 -0.41 -44.04 -13.27
N GLU A 169 0.93 -43.92 -13.18
CA GLU A 169 1.81 -44.35 -14.27
C GLU A 169 1.74 -45.86 -14.55
N ALA A 170 1.42 -46.69 -13.54
CA ALA A 170 1.19 -48.12 -13.72
C ALA A 170 -0.17 -48.40 -14.37
N GLU A 171 -1.23 -47.71 -13.93
CA GLU A 171 -2.56 -47.75 -14.53
C GLU A 171 -2.53 -47.36 -16.02
N ILE A 172 -1.86 -46.26 -16.38
CA ILE A 172 -1.68 -45.86 -17.79
C ILE A 172 -0.94 -46.95 -18.59
N ARG A 173 0.06 -47.60 -18.00
CA ARG A 173 0.79 -48.71 -18.65
C ARG A 173 -0.10 -49.94 -18.85
N GLU A 174 -0.98 -50.28 -17.91
CA GLU A 174 -1.95 -51.36 -18.03
C GLU A 174 -3.04 -51.04 -19.06
N GLN A 175 -3.54 -49.80 -19.09
CA GLN A 175 -4.48 -49.35 -20.11
C GLN A 175 -3.87 -49.39 -21.52
N ALA A 176 -2.58 -49.06 -21.64
CA ALA A 176 -1.85 -49.15 -22.92
C ALA A 176 -1.66 -50.60 -23.40
N THR A 177 -1.33 -51.55 -22.51
CA THR A 177 -1.22 -52.97 -22.89
C THR A 177 -2.59 -53.59 -23.19
N MET A 178 -3.65 -53.17 -22.50
CA MET A 178 -5.03 -53.53 -22.82
C MET A 178 -5.43 -53.02 -24.21
N HIS A 179 -5.18 -51.74 -24.51
CA HIS A 179 -5.48 -51.14 -25.82
C HIS A 179 -4.69 -51.82 -26.96
N ALA A 180 -3.41 -52.12 -26.74
CA ALA A 180 -2.61 -52.88 -27.71
C ALA A 180 -3.20 -54.29 -27.97
N SER A 181 -3.65 -54.97 -26.92
CA SER A 181 -4.30 -56.29 -27.03
C SER A 181 -5.61 -56.23 -27.81
N VAL A 182 -6.48 -55.24 -27.54
CA VAL A 182 -7.71 -55.00 -28.31
C VAL A 182 -7.41 -54.67 -29.77
N THR A 183 -6.38 -53.87 -30.03
CA THR A 183 -5.94 -53.53 -31.40
C THR A 183 -5.52 -54.78 -32.18
N ILE A 184 -4.79 -55.71 -31.55
CA ILE A 184 -4.39 -56.98 -32.16
C ILE A 184 -5.61 -57.85 -32.49
N VAL A 185 -6.59 -57.96 -31.58
CA VAL A 185 -7.82 -58.74 -31.82
C VAL A 185 -8.60 -58.19 -33.01
N LEU A 186 -8.86 -56.87 -33.03
CA LEU A 186 -9.56 -56.21 -34.14
C LEU A 186 -8.80 -56.36 -35.47
N GLN A 187 -7.46 -56.36 -35.45
CA GLN A 187 -6.65 -56.58 -36.65
C GLN A 187 -6.72 -58.02 -37.15
N VAL A 188 -6.85 -59.02 -36.26
CA VAL A 188 -7.11 -60.41 -36.64
C VAL A 188 -8.50 -60.55 -37.26
N GLU A 189 -9.55 -60.06 -36.62
CA GLU A 189 -10.92 -60.07 -37.13
C GLU A 189 -11.03 -59.40 -38.52
N LEU A 190 -10.32 -58.29 -38.73
CA LEU A 190 -10.24 -57.60 -40.02
C LEU A 190 -9.54 -58.44 -41.10
N MET A 191 -8.51 -59.23 -40.74
CA MET A 191 -7.88 -60.15 -41.68
C MET A 191 -8.76 -61.36 -42.01
N GLU A 192 -9.55 -61.85 -41.06
CA GLU A 192 -10.45 -63.00 -41.28
C GLU A 192 -11.67 -62.62 -42.13
N THR A 193 -12.30 -61.48 -41.83
CA THR A 193 -13.40 -60.93 -42.65
C THR A 193 -12.93 -60.60 -44.07
N LYS A 194 -11.73 -60.02 -44.23
CA LYS A 194 -11.12 -59.83 -45.55
C LYS A 194 -10.89 -61.17 -46.28
N ARG A 195 -10.37 -62.19 -45.60
CA ARG A 195 -10.15 -63.53 -46.18
C ARG A 195 -11.47 -64.17 -46.64
N HIS A 196 -12.56 -63.99 -45.88
CA HIS A 196 -13.89 -64.47 -46.27
C HIS A 196 -14.38 -63.77 -47.54
N LEU A 197 -14.28 -62.44 -47.60
CA LEU A 197 -14.66 -61.64 -48.78
C LEU A 197 -13.84 -62.02 -50.03
N GLU A 198 -12.54 -62.28 -49.89
CA GLU A 198 -11.70 -62.77 -51.00
C GLU A 198 -12.10 -64.18 -51.46
N GLN A 199 -12.48 -65.07 -50.52
CA GLN A 199 -12.98 -66.41 -50.84
C GLN A 199 -14.35 -66.37 -51.54
N GLU A 200 -15.28 -65.53 -51.08
CA GLU A 200 -16.59 -65.34 -51.73
C GLU A 200 -16.46 -64.70 -53.11
N LYS A 201 -15.58 -63.71 -53.27
CA LYS A 201 -15.22 -63.14 -54.57
C LYS A 201 -14.67 -64.19 -55.53
N SER A 202 -13.87 -65.15 -55.04
CA SER A 202 -13.39 -66.27 -55.85
C SER A 202 -14.51 -67.20 -56.29
N LYS A 203 -15.41 -67.60 -55.37
CA LYS A 203 -16.60 -68.42 -55.67
C LYS A 203 -17.50 -67.75 -56.70
N ALA A 204 -17.81 -66.46 -56.51
CA ALA A 204 -18.64 -65.68 -57.42
C ALA A 204 -18.00 -65.52 -58.82
N LEU A 205 -16.67 -65.42 -58.88
CA LEU A 205 -15.94 -65.38 -60.16
C LEU A 205 -15.96 -66.73 -60.89
N GLU A 206 -15.92 -67.85 -60.17
CA GLU A 206 -16.08 -69.20 -60.74
C GLU A 206 -17.51 -69.45 -61.22
N GLU A 207 -18.52 -69.03 -60.45
CA GLU A 207 -19.92 -69.08 -60.86
C GLU A 207 -20.19 -68.19 -62.08
N PHE A 208 -19.67 -66.97 -62.11
CA PHE A 208 -19.77 -66.08 -63.27
C PHE A 208 -19.11 -66.69 -64.52
N LYS A 209 -17.93 -67.31 -64.39
CA LYS A 209 -17.31 -68.06 -65.50
C LYS A 209 -18.22 -69.19 -65.98
N ARG A 210 -18.76 -70.00 -65.06
CA ARG A 210 -19.66 -71.13 -65.37
C ARG A 210 -20.95 -70.66 -66.07
N LEU A 211 -21.53 -69.55 -65.65
CA LEU A 211 -22.67 -68.91 -66.31
C LEU A 211 -22.30 -68.40 -67.70
N THR A 212 -21.11 -67.79 -67.85
CA THR A 212 -20.60 -67.32 -69.15
C THR A 212 -20.43 -68.47 -70.14
N THR A 213 -19.85 -69.60 -69.72
CA THR A 213 -19.76 -70.81 -70.57
C THR A 213 -21.15 -71.31 -70.96
N ARG A 214 -22.09 -71.37 -70.01
CA ARG A 214 -23.46 -71.84 -70.29
C ARG A 214 -24.26 -70.88 -71.18
N CYS A 215 -23.98 -69.58 -71.14
CA CYS A 215 -24.53 -68.62 -72.10
C CYS A 215 -23.97 -68.86 -73.50
N ALA A 216 -22.66 -69.13 -73.65
CA ALA A 216 -22.07 -69.48 -74.94
C ALA A 216 -22.59 -70.81 -75.50
N GLU A 217 -22.83 -71.82 -74.64
CA GLU A 217 -23.52 -73.07 -75.01
C GLU A 217 -24.95 -72.80 -75.51
N LEU A 218 -25.72 -71.97 -74.81
CA LEU A 218 -27.08 -71.58 -75.20
C LEU A 218 -27.11 -70.74 -76.48
N GLU A 219 -26.14 -69.87 -76.72
CA GLU A 219 -25.99 -69.18 -78.00
C GLU A 219 -25.67 -70.14 -79.14
N ALA A 220 -24.83 -71.15 -78.90
CA ALA A 220 -24.51 -72.16 -79.91
C ALA A 220 -25.74 -73.03 -80.27
N THR A 221 -26.53 -73.45 -79.27
CA THR A 221 -27.78 -74.18 -79.54
C THR A 221 -28.86 -73.31 -80.16
N ASN A 222 -28.96 -72.02 -79.81
CA ASN A 222 -29.84 -71.09 -80.52
C ASN A 222 -29.40 -70.85 -81.97
N LYS A 223 -28.10 -70.73 -82.26
CA LYS A 223 -27.59 -70.60 -83.63
C LYS A 223 -27.89 -71.84 -84.47
N GLU A 224 -27.77 -73.03 -83.90
CA GLU A 224 -28.14 -74.29 -84.55
C GLU A 224 -29.67 -74.46 -84.72
N LEU A 225 -30.48 -73.97 -83.78
CA LEU A 225 -31.94 -73.91 -83.92
C LEU A 225 -32.37 -72.90 -84.99
N MET A 226 -31.74 -71.71 -85.04
CA MET A 226 -31.98 -70.70 -86.07
C MET A 226 -31.59 -71.23 -87.45
N ARG A 227 -30.43 -71.90 -87.59
CA ARG A 227 -30.04 -72.57 -88.84
C ARG A 227 -31.08 -73.58 -89.30
N LYS A 228 -31.62 -74.41 -88.40
CA LYS A 228 -32.71 -75.36 -88.69
C LYS A 228 -34.03 -74.67 -89.02
N PHE A 229 -34.29 -73.50 -88.43
CA PHE A 229 -35.45 -72.67 -88.77
C PHE A 229 -35.30 -72.01 -90.15
N GLU A 230 -34.10 -71.57 -90.54
CA GLU A 230 -33.81 -71.08 -91.89
C GLU A 230 -33.87 -72.22 -92.92
N GLU A 231 -33.37 -73.41 -92.59
CA GLU A 231 -33.53 -74.61 -93.42
C GLU A 231 -35.02 -74.99 -93.60
N GLN A 232 -35.82 -75.03 -92.54
CA GLN A 232 -37.27 -75.22 -92.63
C GLN A 232 -38.01 -74.04 -93.29
N SER A 233 -37.48 -72.82 -93.19
CA SER A 233 -38.05 -71.64 -93.84
C SER A 233 -37.82 -71.70 -95.34
N ASN A 234 -36.64 -72.10 -95.79
CA ASN A 234 -36.33 -72.32 -97.20
C ASN A 234 -37.16 -73.49 -97.77
N GLU A 235 -37.28 -74.60 -97.05
CA GLU A 235 -38.22 -75.70 -97.38
C GLU A 235 -39.70 -75.28 -97.40
N ARG A 236 -40.06 -74.15 -96.77
CA ARG A 236 -41.41 -73.57 -96.84
C ARG A 236 -41.55 -72.56 -97.96
N VAL A 237 -40.53 -71.75 -98.23
CA VAL A 237 -40.48 -70.83 -99.39
C VAL A 237 -40.56 -71.62 -100.70
N GLU A 238 -39.89 -72.78 -100.81
CA GLU A 238 -40.08 -73.71 -101.94
C GLU A 238 -41.50 -74.32 -102.05
N ARG A 239 -42.34 -74.15 -101.02
CA ARG A 239 -43.76 -74.58 -100.99
C ARG A 239 -44.75 -73.42 -100.94
N THR A 240 -44.31 -72.17 -100.94
CA THR A 240 -45.16 -70.96 -100.87
C THR A 240 -44.75 -69.90 -101.91
N ASN A 241 -44.40 -70.34 -103.12
CA ASN A 241 -44.28 -69.47 -104.30
C ASN A 241 -45.62 -69.23 -105.02
N ASP A 242 -46.68 -69.96 -104.63
CA ASP A 242 -48.03 -69.86 -105.22
C ASP A 242 -49.07 -69.33 -104.21
N GLN A 243 -48.86 -68.15 -103.59
CA GLN A 243 -50.00 -67.26 -103.31
C GLN A 243 -49.64 -65.80 -103.03
N GLU A 244 -50.42 -64.94 -103.68
CA GLU A 244 -50.35 -63.49 -103.74
C GLU A 244 -50.62 -62.77 -102.40
N GLU A 245 -49.98 -61.60 -102.29
CA GLU A 245 -50.57 -60.30 -101.91
C GLU A 245 -51.95 -60.26 -101.19
N GLN A 246 -52.04 -59.57 -100.05
CA GLN A 246 -52.83 -58.31 -99.87
C GLN A 246 -52.98 -57.85 -98.39
N SER A 247 -53.41 -56.58 -98.22
CA SER A 247 -54.12 -56.01 -97.06
C SER A 247 -53.40 -55.76 -95.70
N SER A 248 -52.80 -54.58 -95.61
CA SER A 248 -53.00 -53.53 -94.57
C SER A 248 -53.87 -53.77 -93.31
N SER A 249 -53.45 -53.17 -92.17
CA SER A 249 -54.19 -52.11 -91.39
C SER A 249 -54.26 -52.25 -89.85
N ALA A 250 -54.35 -51.08 -89.17
CA ALA A 250 -54.94 -50.78 -87.84
C ALA A 250 -54.43 -51.40 -86.51
N GLN A 251 -53.61 -50.61 -85.79
CA GLN A 251 -53.94 -49.94 -84.51
C GLN A 251 -54.89 -50.63 -83.47
N THR A 252 -54.42 -50.85 -82.23
CA THR A 252 -55.21 -50.61 -80.98
C THR A 252 -54.35 -50.62 -79.69
N SER A 253 -54.91 -50.23 -78.54
CA SER A 253 -54.20 -50.00 -77.25
C SER A 253 -55.05 -50.31 -76.00
N LEU A 254 -54.42 -50.87 -74.94
CA LEU A 254 -54.86 -50.96 -73.52
C LEU A 254 -53.69 -51.59 -72.70
N THR A 255 -53.27 -51.25 -71.47
CA THR A 255 -53.70 -50.32 -70.38
C THR A 255 -54.43 -50.97 -69.17
N ILE A 256 -53.69 -51.73 -68.34
CA ILE A 256 -54.05 -52.22 -66.99
C ILE A 256 -52.76 -52.22 -66.13
N ARG A 257 -52.67 -51.94 -64.82
CA ARG A 257 -53.32 -51.07 -63.82
C ARG A 257 -52.54 -51.32 -62.49
N VAL A 258 -52.48 -50.36 -61.57
CA VAL A 258 -51.65 -50.41 -60.33
C VAL A 258 -52.42 -51.03 -59.14
N PRO A 259 -51.74 -51.54 -58.08
CA PRO A 259 -52.02 -51.00 -56.74
C PRO A 259 -50.78 -50.76 -55.84
N VAL A 260 -50.95 -49.85 -54.88
CA VAL A 260 -50.01 -49.38 -53.84
C VAL A 260 -50.71 -49.59 -52.48
N PRO A 261 -50.04 -50.06 -51.40
CA PRO A 261 -49.80 -49.15 -50.24
C PRO A 261 -48.63 -49.48 -49.27
N SER A 262 -48.14 -48.43 -48.57
CA SER A 262 -47.94 -48.26 -47.10
C SER A 262 -47.39 -49.40 -46.19
N SER A 263 -46.68 -49.16 -45.07
CA SER A 263 -46.32 -47.94 -44.29
C SER A 263 -45.29 -48.26 -43.17
N SER A 264 -44.78 -47.21 -42.47
CA SER A 264 -44.16 -47.25 -41.12
C SER A 264 -42.76 -47.89 -41.00
N SER A 265 -41.75 -47.35 -40.31
CA SER A 265 -41.44 -46.04 -39.67
C SER A 265 -39.88 -45.94 -39.52
N ARG A 266 -39.18 -45.04 -38.82
CA ARG A 266 -39.48 -44.02 -37.78
C ARG A 266 -38.38 -42.93 -37.76
N SER A 267 -38.61 -41.84 -37.03
CA SER A 267 -37.69 -40.69 -36.79
C SER A 267 -36.67 -40.94 -35.64
N PRO A 268 -35.79 -40.00 -35.23
CA PRO A 268 -35.51 -38.62 -35.74
C PRO A 268 -34.00 -38.22 -35.81
N ILE A 269 -33.69 -36.98 -36.25
CA ILE A 269 -32.98 -35.90 -35.49
C ILE A 269 -32.41 -34.79 -36.42
N ALA A 270 -32.62 -33.53 -36.00
CA ALA A 270 -31.93 -32.27 -36.36
C ALA A 270 -31.49 -32.02 -37.83
N ALA A 271 -32.35 -31.36 -38.60
CA ALA A 271 -31.90 -30.47 -39.68
C ALA A 271 -31.50 -29.10 -39.10
N GLY A 272 -30.33 -28.56 -39.50
CA GLY A 272 -29.84 -27.26 -39.03
C GLY A 272 -30.68 -26.10 -39.57
N SER A 273 -31.40 -25.40 -38.69
CA SER A 273 -32.26 -24.29 -39.07
C SER A 273 -31.46 -23.04 -39.46
N LYS A 274 -31.49 -22.68 -40.74
CA LYS A 274 -31.09 -21.34 -41.21
C LYS A 274 -32.13 -20.32 -40.77
N ARG A 275 -31.99 -19.77 -39.56
CA ARG A 275 -32.64 -18.50 -39.22
C ARG A 275 -31.98 -17.38 -40.02
N THR A 276 -32.68 -16.88 -41.03
CA THR A 276 -32.54 -15.48 -41.43
C THR A 276 -32.91 -14.64 -40.21
N ILE A 277 -31.91 -14.09 -39.53
CA ILE A 277 -32.14 -13.04 -38.54
C ILE A 277 -32.30 -11.75 -39.34
N GLU A 278 -33.45 -11.08 -39.17
CA GLU A 278 -33.63 -9.75 -39.74
C GLU A 278 -32.62 -8.80 -39.08
N GLN A 279 -31.73 -8.26 -39.90
CA GLN A 279 -30.62 -7.43 -39.47
C GLN A 279 -31.14 -6.02 -39.15
N SER A 280 -31.77 -5.87 -37.98
CA SER A 280 -32.20 -4.58 -37.47
C SER A 280 -30.99 -3.66 -37.35
N THR A 281 -30.94 -2.61 -38.16
CA THR A 281 -29.90 -1.59 -38.14
C THR A 281 -30.17 -0.57 -37.05
N GLU A 282 -30.16 -1.02 -35.79
CA GLU A 282 -29.95 -0.14 -34.64
C GLU A 282 -28.45 -0.11 -34.33
N ASP A 283 -27.82 1.03 -34.59
CA ASP A 283 -26.37 1.26 -34.48
C ASP A 283 -25.88 0.99 -33.04
N PRO A 284 -25.14 -0.12 -32.78
CA PRO A 284 -24.82 -0.53 -31.43
C PRO A 284 -23.61 0.25 -30.91
N ALA A 285 -23.88 1.51 -30.53
CA ALA A 285 -23.03 2.39 -29.75
C ALA A 285 -21.52 2.20 -30.00
N ARG A 286 -21.06 2.66 -31.17
CA ARG A 286 -19.64 2.82 -31.53
C ARG A 286 -18.85 3.15 -30.25
N PRO A 287 -17.91 2.28 -29.81
CA PRO A 287 -17.15 2.54 -28.60
C PRO A 287 -16.58 3.94 -28.66
N GLN A 288 -16.84 4.75 -27.63
CA GLN A 288 -16.16 6.03 -27.53
C GLN A 288 -14.68 5.71 -27.34
N GLU A 289 -13.92 5.80 -28.44
CA GLU A 289 -12.51 6.14 -28.41
C GLU A 289 -12.43 7.41 -27.56
N PHE A 290 -12.11 7.23 -26.27
CA PHE A 290 -11.98 8.32 -25.32
C PHE A 290 -10.84 9.18 -25.82
N LEU A 291 -11.19 10.23 -26.57
CA LEU A 291 -10.25 11.09 -27.28
C LEU A 291 -9.22 11.58 -26.27
N GLN A 292 -8.01 11.02 -26.35
CA GLN A 292 -6.87 11.42 -25.53
C GLN A 292 -6.64 12.90 -25.83
N THR A 293 -7.08 13.77 -24.92
CA THR A 293 -6.99 15.20 -25.09
C THR A 293 -5.50 15.54 -25.16
N THR A 294 -5.10 16.23 -26.22
CA THR A 294 -3.75 16.15 -26.83
C THR A 294 -2.62 16.83 -26.03
N ASN A 295 -2.82 17.01 -24.72
CA ASN A 295 -1.93 17.68 -23.78
C ASN A 295 -1.58 16.79 -22.55
N GLU A 296 -1.70 15.46 -22.64
CA GLU A 296 -1.10 14.60 -21.61
C GLU A 296 0.44 14.80 -21.59
N PRO A 297 1.05 15.02 -20.41
CA PRO A 297 2.47 15.36 -20.31
C PRO A 297 3.33 14.14 -20.66
N SER A 298 3.94 14.17 -21.85
CA SER A 298 4.72 13.04 -22.38
C SER A 298 5.79 12.57 -21.38
N LEU A 299 5.76 11.27 -21.07
CA LEU A 299 6.71 10.65 -20.15
C LEU A 299 8.15 10.84 -20.70
N PRO A 300 9.10 11.40 -19.92
CA PRO A 300 10.46 11.65 -20.39
C PRO A 300 11.11 10.39 -20.97
N SER A 301 11.80 10.51 -22.11
CA SER A 301 12.23 9.37 -22.92
C SER A 301 13.05 8.32 -22.14
N ARG A 302 13.84 8.77 -21.15
CA ARG A 302 14.57 7.89 -20.21
C ARG A 302 13.62 7.02 -19.40
N ARG A 303 12.59 7.62 -18.79
CA ARG A 303 11.57 6.93 -17.99
C ARG A 303 10.73 6.00 -18.86
N ALA A 304 10.38 6.42 -20.07
CA ALA A 304 9.70 5.55 -21.04
C ALA A 304 10.53 4.30 -21.39
N LEU A 305 11.84 4.46 -21.64
CA LEU A 305 12.77 3.34 -21.84
C LEU A 305 12.94 2.46 -20.60
N ASP A 306 12.82 3.02 -19.39
CA ASP A 306 12.91 2.25 -18.14
C ASP A 306 11.62 1.46 -17.82
N LEU A 307 10.44 1.94 -18.23
CA LEU A 307 9.19 1.16 -18.19
C LEU A 307 9.14 0.09 -19.28
N ALA A 308 9.62 0.39 -20.49
CA ALA A 308 9.60 -0.55 -21.63
C ALA A 308 10.50 -1.80 -21.44
N LYS A 309 11.33 -1.83 -20.38
CA LYS A 309 12.11 -3.01 -19.96
C LYS A 309 11.32 -3.97 -19.06
N LEU A 310 10.18 -3.54 -18.55
CA LEU A 310 9.35 -4.32 -17.63
C LEU A 310 8.36 -5.19 -18.42
N PRO A 311 8.12 -6.45 -18.00
CA PRO A 311 7.20 -7.34 -18.70
C PRO A 311 5.77 -6.81 -18.57
N GLU A 312 5.07 -6.66 -19.70
CA GLU A 312 3.63 -6.38 -19.69
C GLU A 312 2.86 -7.58 -19.14
N ILE A 313 1.97 -7.33 -18.18
CA ILE A 313 1.13 -8.37 -17.60
C ILE A 313 -0.26 -8.27 -18.22
N HIS A 314 -0.68 -9.27 -18.99
CA HIS A 314 -2.07 -9.34 -19.46
C HIS A 314 -2.96 -9.82 -18.31
N ALA A 315 -3.35 -8.88 -17.45
CA ALA A 315 -4.23 -9.14 -16.31
C ALA A 315 -5.65 -9.45 -16.80
N ASP A 316 -6.12 -10.68 -16.53
CA ASP A 316 -7.50 -11.07 -16.78
C ASP A 316 -8.43 -10.45 -15.73
N LEU A 317 -8.76 -9.18 -15.94
CA LEU A 317 -9.76 -8.44 -15.17
C LEU A 317 -11.16 -8.53 -15.80
N SER A 318 -11.43 -9.59 -16.56
CA SER A 318 -12.68 -9.77 -17.29
C SER A 318 -13.83 -10.04 -16.32
N ALA A 319 -14.68 -9.04 -16.10
CA ALA A 319 -16.08 -9.31 -15.78
C ALA A 319 -16.71 -10.17 -16.90
N SER A 320 -17.79 -10.89 -16.60
CA SER A 320 -18.40 -11.94 -17.44
C SER A 320 -18.70 -11.56 -18.90
N ASN A 321 -18.70 -10.27 -19.22
CA ASN A 321 -19.08 -9.69 -20.50
C ASN A 321 -17.90 -9.01 -21.25
N GLY A 322 -16.67 -9.06 -20.71
CA GLY A 322 -15.48 -8.42 -21.31
C GLY A 322 -15.42 -6.88 -21.23
N THR A 323 -16.41 -6.24 -20.61
CA THR A 323 -16.44 -4.80 -20.35
C THR A 323 -15.71 -4.45 -19.06
N PRO A 324 -14.89 -3.38 -19.00
CA PRO A 324 -14.24 -2.95 -17.77
C PRO A 324 -15.26 -2.48 -16.72
N GLU A 325 -15.07 -2.88 -15.46
CA GLU A 325 -15.90 -2.39 -14.36
C GLU A 325 -15.46 -0.99 -13.89
N PHE A 326 -16.46 -0.17 -13.57
CA PHE A 326 -16.31 1.21 -13.17
C PHE A 326 -16.90 1.45 -11.77
N PHE A 327 -16.18 2.21 -10.96
CA PHE A 327 -16.44 2.44 -9.54
C PHE A 327 -16.41 3.94 -9.21
N THR A 328 -17.09 4.37 -8.15
CA THR A 328 -16.92 5.71 -7.58
C THR A 328 -16.08 5.64 -6.29
N ARG A 329 -15.60 6.78 -5.78
CA ARG A 329 -14.93 6.84 -4.47
C ARG A 329 -15.84 6.30 -3.36
N GLU A 330 -17.14 6.53 -3.45
CA GLU A 330 -18.15 6.03 -2.52
C GLU A 330 -18.28 4.51 -2.60
N SER A 331 -18.36 3.91 -3.79
CA SER A 331 -18.48 2.45 -3.92
C SER A 331 -17.21 1.73 -3.49
N ILE A 332 -16.02 2.26 -3.82
CA ILE A 332 -14.74 1.71 -3.34
C ILE A 332 -14.68 1.82 -1.81
N SER A 333 -15.00 3.00 -1.24
CA SER A 333 -14.96 3.23 0.21
C SER A 333 -16.01 2.44 0.99
N ALA A 334 -17.12 2.03 0.36
CA ALA A 334 -18.13 1.15 0.94
C ALA A 334 -17.75 -0.33 0.85
N THR A 335 -17.16 -0.76 -0.27
CA THR A 335 -16.77 -2.16 -0.52
C THR A 335 -15.46 -2.54 0.19
N LEU A 336 -14.49 -1.63 0.27
CA LEU A 336 -13.19 -1.87 0.92
C LEU A 336 -13.06 -1.24 2.30
N GLY A 337 -13.83 -0.19 2.61
CA GLY A 337 -13.67 0.63 3.81
C GLY A 337 -12.66 1.77 3.62
N GLY A 338 -12.29 2.40 4.73
CA GLY A 338 -11.44 3.61 4.75
C GLY A 338 -12.23 4.91 4.50
N ASN A 339 -11.55 5.95 4.01
CA ASN A 339 -12.16 7.23 3.62
C ASN A 339 -11.53 7.74 2.32
N ALA A 340 -12.18 7.45 1.19
CA ALA A 340 -11.65 7.74 -0.13
C ALA A 340 -11.79 9.21 -0.59
N ARG A 341 -12.53 10.07 0.13
CA ARG A 341 -13.01 11.36 -0.42
C ARG A 341 -11.91 12.34 -0.87
N TYR A 342 -10.80 12.41 -0.12
CA TYR A 342 -9.77 13.44 -0.31
C TYR A 342 -8.33 12.91 -0.30
N ARG A 343 -8.15 11.59 -0.37
CA ARG A 343 -6.81 10.97 -0.32
C ARG A 343 -6.53 10.14 -1.57
N LEU A 344 -5.25 10.10 -1.93
CA LEU A 344 -4.72 9.33 -3.05
C LEU A 344 -4.31 7.94 -2.58
N HIS A 345 -3.71 7.83 -1.39
CA HIS A 345 -3.52 6.60 -0.63
C HIS A 345 -4.50 6.52 0.54
N ILE A 346 -5.20 5.39 0.68
CA ILE A 346 -6.33 5.25 1.59
C ILE A 346 -6.07 4.07 2.54
N TYR A 347 -6.08 4.36 3.85
CA TYR A 347 -5.97 3.35 4.90
C TYR A 347 -7.34 2.74 5.17
N VAL A 348 -7.39 1.41 5.24
CA VAL A 348 -8.59 0.66 5.61
C VAL A 348 -8.70 0.59 7.14
N ALA A 349 -9.13 1.71 7.74
CA ALA A 349 -9.27 1.84 9.18
C ALA A 349 -10.39 0.96 9.77
N ASN A 350 -11.45 0.72 8.99
CA ASN A 350 -12.54 -0.19 9.31
C ASN A 350 -12.66 -1.18 8.14
N PRO A 351 -12.02 -2.36 8.21
CA PRO A 351 -12.01 -3.32 7.10
C PRO A 351 -13.35 -4.01 6.95
N THR A 352 -13.82 -4.09 5.70
CA THR A 352 -14.97 -4.91 5.32
C THR A 352 -14.60 -6.39 5.27
N SER A 353 -15.59 -7.27 5.20
CA SER A 353 -15.37 -8.72 5.00
C SER A 353 -14.54 -9.03 3.74
N LEU A 354 -14.67 -8.23 2.68
CA LEU A 354 -13.84 -8.37 1.48
C LEU A 354 -12.38 -7.96 1.75
N SER A 355 -12.15 -6.82 2.41
CA SER A 355 -10.79 -6.37 2.74
C SER A 355 -10.09 -7.33 3.70
N VAL A 356 -10.78 -7.89 4.70
CA VAL A 356 -10.21 -8.92 5.59
C VAL A 356 -9.87 -10.19 4.79
N LYS A 357 -10.75 -10.64 3.88
CA LYS A 357 -10.53 -11.85 3.07
C LYS A 357 -9.31 -11.75 2.14
N HIS A 358 -8.91 -10.54 1.75
CA HIS A 358 -7.85 -10.27 0.78
C HIS A 358 -6.68 -9.44 1.35
N ASP A 359 -6.55 -9.33 2.68
CA ASP A 359 -5.56 -8.52 3.43
C ASP A 359 -5.38 -7.06 2.92
N ILE A 360 -6.48 -6.43 2.49
CA ILE A 360 -6.46 -5.08 1.92
C ILE A 360 -6.37 -4.04 3.05
N LYS A 361 -5.14 -3.81 3.54
CA LYS A 361 -4.79 -2.76 4.53
C LYS A 361 -4.78 -1.36 3.92
N TRP A 362 -4.38 -1.25 2.64
CA TRP A 362 -4.18 0.00 1.91
C TRP A 362 -4.55 -0.14 0.43
N TYR A 363 -5.05 0.93 -0.18
CA TYR A 363 -5.25 1.02 -1.63
C TYR A 363 -5.01 2.45 -2.16
N LEU A 364 -4.83 2.57 -3.47
CA LEU A 364 -4.57 3.82 -4.18
C LEU A 364 -5.75 4.20 -5.10
N CYS A 365 -6.24 5.45 -5.03
CA CYS A 365 -7.26 6.02 -5.91
C CYS A 365 -6.73 7.29 -6.59
N LEU A 366 -6.02 7.08 -7.70
CA LEU A 366 -5.22 8.08 -8.42
C LEU A 366 -5.94 8.55 -9.68
N THR A 367 -5.96 9.84 -10.01
CA THR A 367 -6.66 10.36 -11.21
C THR A 367 -5.65 10.77 -12.28
N VAL A 368 -5.83 10.35 -13.55
CA VAL A 368 -4.89 10.66 -14.65
C VAL A 368 -4.73 12.18 -14.85
N SER A 369 -5.83 12.93 -14.74
CA SER A 369 -5.85 14.41 -14.80
C SER A 369 -5.01 15.13 -13.72
N LYS A 370 -4.52 14.40 -12.71
CA LYS A 370 -3.63 14.90 -11.65
C LYS A 370 -2.22 14.28 -11.73
N LEU A 371 -2.06 13.23 -12.52
CA LEU A 371 -0.93 12.29 -12.52
C LEU A 371 -0.76 11.70 -13.94
N GLY A 372 -0.26 12.49 -14.89
CA GLY A 372 -0.15 12.08 -16.30
C GLY A 372 0.86 10.97 -16.63
N TRP A 373 1.50 10.35 -15.62
CA TRP A 373 2.47 9.26 -15.78
C TRP A 373 2.00 7.93 -15.13
N LEU A 374 0.71 7.81 -14.81
CA LEU A 374 0.10 6.54 -14.37
C LEU A 374 0.18 5.47 -15.47
N PRO A 375 0.01 4.18 -15.11
CA PRO A 375 -0.23 3.13 -16.10
C PRO A 375 -1.33 3.52 -17.10
N SER A 376 -1.15 3.19 -18.37
CA SER A 376 -2.13 3.42 -19.44
C SER A 376 -3.25 2.36 -19.51
N GLY A 377 -3.18 1.33 -18.66
CA GLY A 377 -4.16 0.27 -18.54
C GLY A 377 -3.75 -0.77 -17.48
N PRO A 378 -4.62 -1.75 -17.17
CA PRO A 378 -4.28 -2.87 -16.31
C PRO A 378 -3.01 -3.62 -16.76
N GLY A 379 -2.14 -3.95 -15.80
CA GLY A 379 -0.85 -4.63 -16.03
C GLY A 379 0.18 -3.88 -16.88
N LYS A 380 -0.05 -2.60 -17.18
CA LYS A 380 0.95 -1.66 -17.69
C LYS A 380 1.69 -1.01 -16.52
N HIS A 381 2.91 -0.55 -16.75
CA HIS A 381 3.76 0.07 -15.73
C HIS A 381 3.60 1.60 -15.71
N GLY A 382 4.02 2.26 -14.63
CA GLY A 382 3.91 3.73 -14.51
C GLY A 382 4.83 4.37 -13.48
N PHE A 383 4.81 5.70 -13.41
CA PHE A 383 5.55 6.50 -12.43
C PHE A 383 4.63 7.45 -11.65
N LEU A 384 4.88 7.55 -10.36
CA LEU A 384 4.19 8.43 -9.42
C LEU A 384 5.19 9.49 -8.95
N HIS A 385 5.05 10.74 -9.42
CA HIS A 385 5.95 11.86 -9.08
C HIS A 385 5.71 12.42 -7.65
N MET A 386 5.11 11.64 -6.76
CA MET A 386 4.78 12.06 -5.40
C MET A 386 5.03 10.92 -4.39
N GLU A 387 5.56 11.29 -3.24
CA GLU A 387 5.71 10.40 -2.09
C GLU A 387 4.35 9.95 -1.55
N LEU A 388 4.23 8.65 -1.30
CA LEU A 388 3.22 8.10 -0.41
C LEU A 388 3.61 8.40 1.05
N ASP A 389 2.62 8.50 1.97
CA ASP A 389 2.95 8.65 3.39
C ASP A 389 3.85 7.50 3.87
N GLN A 390 4.88 7.81 4.67
CA GLN A 390 5.76 6.79 5.26
C GLN A 390 5.04 5.73 6.12
N LYS A 391 3.75 5.93 6.44
CA LYS A 391 2.91 4.94 7.11
C LYS A 391 2.47 3.80 6.17
N VAL A 392 2.34 4.08 4.87
CA VAL A 392 2.04 3.07 3.84
C VAL A 392 3.23 2.12 3.69
N THR A 393 4.44 2.67 3.63
CA THR A 393 5.68 1.92 3.31
C THR A 393 6.37 1.29 4.53
N LYS A 394 5.76 1.35 5.72
CA LYS A 394 6.27 0.78 6.98
C LYS A 394 5.30 -0.19 7.67
N THR A 395 4.27 -0.68 6.94
CA THR A 395 3.10 -1.31 7.59
C THR A 395 3.39 -2.67 8.23
N ASP A 396 4.26 -3.50 7.64
CA ASP A 396 4.42 -4.90 8.06
C ASP A 396 5.58 -5.15 9.05
N GLY A 397 5.96 -4.15 9.85
CA GLY A 397 6.87 -4.28 11.02
C GLY A 397 8.34 -4.59 10.71
N SER A 398 8.68 -5.01 9.49
CA SER A 398 10.05 -5.21 9.02
C SER A 398 10.87 -3.92 9.11
N SER A 399 12.11 -4.04 9.60
CA SER A 399 12.97 -2.91 9.98
C SER A 399 13.03 -1.81 8.92
N ALA A 400 12.78 -0.57 9.34
CA ALA A 400 12.62 0.57 8.44
C ALA A 400 13.84 0.78 7.52
N GLY A 401 13.65 0.56 6.22
CA GLY A 401 14.71 0.79 5.23
C GLY A 401 14.43 0.36 3.79
N ASN A 402 13.43 -0.49 3.51
CA ASN A 402 13.18 -0.97 2.15
C ASN A 402 11.70 -0.87 1.75
N ILE A 403 11.42 -0.12 0.69
CA ILE A 403 10.08 0.13 0.13
C ILE A 403 9.70 -0.91 -0.94
N ASP A 404 10.70 -1.56 -1.57
CA ASP A 404 10.63 -2.24 -2.88
C ASP A 404 9.70 -3.47 -2.99
N ASN A 405 9.01 -3.85 -1.92
CA ASN A 405 8.05 -4.96 -1.92
C ASN A 405 6.65 -4.56 -1.41
N THR A 406 6.37 -3.27 -1.24
CA THR A 406 5.03 -2.80 -0.84
C THR A 406 4.02 -3.08 -1.97
N GLN A 407 3.06 -3.98 -1.76
CA GLN A 407 2.01 -4.27 -2.75
C GLN A 407 0.72 -3.52 -2.40
N LEU A 408 0.11 -2.85 -3.39
CA LEU A 408 -1.10 -2.04 -3.22
C LEU A 408 -2.10 -2.26 -4.35
N HIS A 409 -3.39 -2.27 -4.02
CA HIS A 409 -4.46 -2.24 -5.02
C HIS A 409 -4.56 -0.86 -5.66
N LEU A 410 -4.57 -0.80 -6.99
CA LEU A 410 -4.62 0.44 -7.76
C LEU A 410 -5.97 0.62 -8.48
N PHE A 411 -6.60 1.77 -8.21
CA PHE A 411 -7.76 2.29 -8.91
C PHE A 411 -7.36 3.58 -9.64
N VAL A 412 -7.56 3.61 -10.96
CA VAL A 412 -7.23 4.76 -11.81
C VAL A 412 -8.49 5.48 -12.23
N GLY A 413 -8.56 6.76 -11.88
CA GLY A 413 -9.65 7.68 -12.18
C GLY A 413 -9.53 8.26 -13.58
N ILE A 414 -10.56 8.01 -14.40
CA ILE A 414 -10.61 8.37 -15.82
C ILE A 414 -11.47 9.63 -15.99
N GLY A 415 -10.93 10.61 -16.72
CA GLY A 415 -11.58 11.91 -16.95
C GLY A 415 -11.38 12.95 -15.85
N ALA A 416 -12.07 14.07 -16.00
CA ALA A 416 -12.05 15.22 -15.08
C ALA A 416 -13.45 15.59 -14.54
N GLY A 417 -14.42 14.67 -14.69
CA GLY A 417 -15.80 14.87 -14.24
C GLY A 417 -15.98 14.73 -12.73
N SER A 418 -17.15 15.18 -12.25
CA SER A 418 -17.66 14.88 -10.92
C SER A 418 -19.01 14.16 -11.08
N PRO A 419 -19.17 12.92 -10.57
CA PRO A 419 -18.19 12.14 -9.81
C PRO A 419 -16.97 11.70 -10.64
N GLU A 420 -15.82 11.55 -9.98
CA GLU A 420 -14.67 10.86 -10.57
C GLU A 420 -14.99 9.37 -10.71
N ILE A 421 -14.82 8.81 -11.92
CA ILE A 421 -15.05 7.39 -12.21
C ILE A 421 -13.71 6.65 -12.24
N PHE A 422 -13.61 5.54 -11.50
CA PHE A 422 -12.40 4.73 -11.35
C PHE A 422 -12.55 3.38 -12.02
N GLN A 423 -11.50 2.91 -12.68
CA GLN A 423 -11.33 1.53 -13.11
C GLN A 423 -10.30 0.86 -12.20
N TYR A 424 -10.56 -0.39 -11.79
CA TYR A 424 -9.57 -1.20 -11.06
C TYR A 424 -8.51 -1.73 -12.04
N TYR A 425 -7.23 -1.54 -11.71
CA TYR A 425 -6.10 -1.90 -12.59
C TYR A 425 -5.32 -3.13 -12.12
N GLY A 426 -5.61 -3.64 -10.92
CA GLY A 426 -4.91 -4.78 -10.31
C GLY A 426 -4.20 -4.43 -9.01
N MET A 427 -3.38 -5.36 -8.53
CA MET A 427 -2.46 -5.17 -7.41
C MET A 427 -1.05 -4.96 -7.95
N TYR A 428 -0.43 -3.85 -7.57
CA TYR A 428 0.88 -3.40 -8.07
C TYR A 428 1.92 -3.40 -6.96
N ARG A 429 3.17 -3.69 -7.33
CA ARG A 429 4.34 -3.48 -6.50
C ARG A 429 4.82 -2.04 -6.63
N ILE A 430 4.93 -1.38 -5.48
CA ILE A 430 5.51 -0.06 -5.36
C ILE A 430 7.01 -0.23 -5.12
N THR A 431 7.83 0.47 -5.92
CA THR A 431 9.30 0.44 -5.84
C THR A 431 9.84 1.87 -5.87
N ASP A 432 10.99 2.12 -5.25
CA ASP A 432 11.58 3.45 -5.26
C ASP A 432 12.13 3.80 -6.66
N ALA A 433 11.89 5.02 -7.13
CA ALA A 433 12.43 5.49 -8.40
C ALA A 433 13.61 6.45 -8.18
N PRO A 434 14.64 6.46 -9.06
CA PRO A 434 15.68 7.48 -9.04
C PRO A 434 15.06 8.88 -9.12
N VAL A 435 15.58 9.81 -8.32
CA VAL A 435 15.12 11.21 -8.24
C VAL A 435 14.95 11.81 -9.65
N LEU A 436 13.90 12.61 -9.86
CA LEU A 436 13.69 13.29 -11.13
C LEU A 436 14.81 14.29 -11.40
N SER A 437 15.37 14.27 -12.60
CA SER A 437 16.37 15.26 -13.04
C SER A 437 15.72 16.64 -13.26
N PRO A 438 16.49 17.74 -13.35
CA PRO A 438 15.93 19.07 -13.59
C PRO A 438 15.05 19.14 -14.85
N GLU A 439 15.45 18.45 -15.91
CA GLU A 439 14.73 18.37 -17.18
C GLU A 439 13.43 17.56 -17.04
N GLU A 440 13.44 16.51 -16.22
CA GLU A 440 12.23 15.74 -15.89
C GLU A 440 11.25 16.52 -14.99
N TRP A 441 11.74 17.46 -14.17
CA TRP A 441 10.91 18.42 -13.43
C TRP A 441 10.30 19.51 -14.31
N GLU A 442 11.02 19.96 -15.35
CA GLU A 442 10.52 20.96 -16.31
C GLU A 442 9.51 20.38 -17.32
N ALA A 443 9.55 19.06 -17.56
CA ALA A 443 8.58 18.33 -18.38
C ALA A 443 7.22 18.05 -17.68
N LEU A 444 7.08 18.35 -16.38
CA LEU A 444 5.84 18.17 -15.63
C LEU A 444 4.87 19.35 -15.81
N PRO A 445 3.54 19.13 -15.73
CA PRO A 445 2.55 20.22 -15.76
C PRO A 445 2.80 21.29 -14.71
N ALA A 446 2.44 22.54 -15.02
CA ALA A 446 2.72 23.70 -14.18
C ALA A 446 2.14 23.55 -12.76
N GLU A 447 0.98 22.91 -12.62
CA GLU A 447 0.31 22.60 -11.35
C GLU A 447 1.14 21.69 -10.43
N VAL A 448 1.98 20.84 -11.01
CA VAL A 448 2.87 19.91 -10.30
C VAL A 448 4.21 20.58 -9.95
N SER A 449 4.69 21.47 -10.84
CA SER A 449 6.04 22.08 -10.81
C SER A 449 6.43 22.79 -9.50
N HIS A 450 5.45 23.17 -8.67
CA HIS A 450 5.67 23.84 -7.38
C HIS A 450 6.12 22.89 -6.25
N ARG A 451 6.18 21.56 -6.45
CA ARG A 451 6.47 20.56 -5.40
C ARG A 451 7.89 19.97 -5.44
N ARG A 452 8.89 20.77 -5.85
CA ARG A 452 10.27 20.42 -6.28
C ARG A 452 11.19 19.56 -5.39
N TYR A 453 10.74 19.03 -4.25
CA TYR A 453 11.60 18.37 -3.26
C TYR A 453 11.00 17.07 -2.71
N ARG A 454 10.67 16.12 -3.60
CA ARG A 454 10.12 14.81 -3.23
C ARG A 454 10.68 13.67 -4.08
N LEU A 455 10.80 12.49 -3.47
CA LEU A 455 11.24 11.27 -4.16
C LEU A 455 10.12 10.73 -5.07
N PRO A 456 10.41 10.42 -6.35
CA PRO A 456 9.46 9.74 -7.22
C PRO A 456 9.40 8.24 -6.89
N ILE A 457 8.29 7.62 -7.26
CA ILE A 457 7.97 6.22 -7.00
C ILE A 457 7.60 5.53 -8.32
N ARG A 458 7.94 4.25 -8.50
CA ARG A 458 7.60 3.45 -9.69
C ARG A 458 6.54 2.40 -9.34
N ILE A 459 5.55 2.28 -10.22
CA ILE A 459 4.41 1.35 -10.15
C ILE A 459 4.70 0.18 -11.10
N CYS A 460 4.73 -1.05 -10.56
CA CYS A 460 5.23 -2.28 -11.22
C CYS A 460 4.34 -3.51 -11.01
#